data_AF-A0A1C3RE27-F1
#
_entry.id   AF-A0A1C3RE27-F1
#
_cell.length_a   1.000
_cell.length_b   1.000
_cell.length_c   1.000
_cell.angle_alpha   90.00
_cell.angle_beta   90.00
_cell.angle_gamma   90.00
#
_symmetry.space_group_name_H-M   'P 1'
#
loop_
_entity.id
_entity.type
_entity.pdbx_description
1 polymer ?
#
loop_
_entity_poly.entity_id
_entity_poly.type
_entity_poly.pdbx_seq_one_letter_code
_entity_poly.pdbx_strand_id
1 'polypeptide(L)'
;MADGMEQLFWNEKKYSVGCDTIDQQHKQIFGLINQLSTASSEMIDDEMIMAILEELLEYSQEHLRYEEEVMEKCNYADLENHKQQHWQYLEKVSALSVSAMGAEKEATKDIVTFLNKWWGQHILAEDMKYRPAIEKMKGKI
;
A
#
# COMPACT_ATOMS: atom_id res chain seq x y z
N MET A 1 -2.08 -28.39 3.25
CA MET A 1 -2.57 -27.37 4.21
C MET A 1 -2.80 -26.13 3.38
N ALA A 2 -3.93 -25.44 3.52
CA ALA A 2 -4.06 -24.13 2.89
C ALA A 2 -3.03 -23.23 3.57
N ASP A 3 -1.95 -22.89 2.88
CA ASP A 3 -1.07 -21.80 3.32
C ASP A 3 -1.94 -20.55 3.31
N GLY A 4 -2.47 -20.19 4.48
CA GLY A 4 -3.20 -18.95 4.65
C GLY A 4 -2.26 -17.81 4.26
N MET A 5 -2.64 -17.03 3.26
CA MET A 5 -1.83 -15.90 2.82
C MET A 5 -1.68 -14.90 3.98
N GLU A 6 -0.46 -14.36 4.12
CA GLU A 6 -0.11 -13.47 5.21
C GLU A 6 -1.07 -12.26 5.25
N GLN A 7 -1.52 -11.89 6.45
CA GLN A 7 -2.38 -10.74 6.67
C GLN A 7 -1.60 -9.61 7.34
N LEU A 8 -1.88 -8.38 6.91
CA LEU A 8 -1.31 -7.17 7.48
C LEU A 8 -2.17 -6.67 8.63
N PHE A 9 -1.62 -6.72 9.84
CA PHE A 9 -2.28 -6.17 11.02
C PHE A 9 -1.66 -4.83 11.39
N TRP A 10 -2.52 -3.81 11.53
CA TRP A 10 -2.08 -2.50 11.97
C TRP A 10 -1.50 -2.57 13.39
N ASN A 11 -0.28 -2.06 13.52
CA ASN A 11 0.42 -1.89 14.78
C ASN A 11 0.85 -0.43 14.90
N GLU A 12 0.20 0.31 15.78
CA GLU A 12 0.40 1.74 15.97
C GLU A 12 1.88 2.10 16.21
N LYS A 13 2.62 1.28 16.96
CA LYS A 13 4.03 1.55 17.27
C LYS A 13 4.97 1.31 16.10
N LYS A 14 4.58 0.44 15.16
CA LYS A 14 5.42 0.04 14.03
C LYS A 14 5.17 0.90 12.79
N TYR A 15 3.91 1.19 12.51
CA TYR A 15 3.50 1.75 11.22
C TYR A 15 3.05 3.21 11.28
N SER A 16 2.87 3.80 12.47
CA SER A 16 2.48 5.20 12.56
C SER A 16 3.63 6.12 12.16
N VAL A 17 3.39 6.92 11.12
CA VAL A 17 4.32 7.95 10.63
C VAL A 17 4.13 9.29 11.34
N GLY A 18 3.23 9.35 12.33
CA GLY A 18 2.92 10.55 13.09
C GLY A 18 2.01 11.54 12.35
N CYS A 19 1.32 11.11 11.30
CA CYS A 19 0.29 11.87 10.60
C CYS A 19 -1.00 11.07 10.54
N ASP A 20 -2.01 11.50 11.30
CA ASP A 20 -3.27 10.77 11.47
C ASP A 20 -3.97 10.44 10.15
N THR A 21 -3.91 11.35 9.16
CA THR A 21 -4.47 11.12 7.82
C THR A 21 -3.74 10.01 7.09
N ILE A 22 -2.41 10.02 7.09
CA ILE A 22 -1.60 8.96 6.44
C ILE A 22 -1.80 7.63 7.16
N ASP A 23 -1.81 7.63 8.50
CA ASP A 23 -2.02 6.42 9.29
C ASP A 23 -3.41 5.80 9.03
N GLN A 24 -4.44 6.62 8.80
CA GLN A 24 -5.77 6.15 8.38
C GLN A 24 -5.75 5.59 6.95
N GLN A 25 -5.01 6.22 6.04
CA GLN A 25 -4.84 5.71 4.67
C GLN A 25 -4.13 4.35 4.67
N HIS A 26 -3.04 4.18 5.40
CA HIS A 26 -2.35 2.89 5.55
C HIS A 26 -3.27 1.80 6.11
N LYS A 27 -4.09 2.12 7.12
CA LYS A 27 -5.07 1.18 7.70
C LYS A 27 -6.08 0.72 6.65
N GLN A 28 -6.59 1.63 5.82
CA GLN A 28 -7.53 1.29 4.75
C GLN A 28 -6.88 0.39 3.70
N ILE A 29 -5.64 0.71 3.29
CA ILE A 29 -4.86 -0.09 2.35
C ILE A 29 -4.62 -1.50 2.88
N PHE A 30 -4.22 -1.64 4.16
CA PHE A 30 -4.09 -2.96 4.81
C PHE A 30 -5.42 -3.72 4.80
N GLY A 31 -6.53 -3.04 5.04
CA GLY A 31 -7.87 -3.60 4.96
C GLY A 31 -8.17 -4.20 3.59
N LEU A 32 -7.94 -3.44 2.52
CA LEU A 32 -8.15 -3.88 1.13
C LEU A 32 -7.25 -5.06 0.76
N ILE A 33 -5.98 -5.03 1.15
CA ILE A 33 -5.04 -6.14 0.90
C ILE A 33 -5.48 -7.41 1.64
N ASN A 34 -5.96 -7.29 2.87
CA ASN A 34 -6.48 -8.43 3.62
C ASN A 34 -7.77 -8.99 3.01
N GLN A 35 -8.67 -8.13 2.53
CA GLN A 35 -9.88 -8.56 1.80
C GLN A 35 -9.51 -9.31 0.53
N LEU A 36 -8.55 -8.79 -0.25
CA LEU A 36 -8.03 -9.44 -1.44
C LEU A 36 -7.39 -10.81 -1.12
N SER A 37 -6.61 -10.87 -0.03
CA SER A 37 -5.99 -12.10 0.45
C SER A 37 -7.03 -13.17 0.80
N THR A 38 -8.08 -12.79 1.53
CA THR A 38 -9.21 -13.68 1.85
C THR A 38 -9.93 -14.13 0.58
N ALA A 39 -10.34 -13.20 -0.29
CA ALA A 39 -11.06 -13.50 -1.54
C ALA A 39 -10.28 -14.47 -2.43
N SER A 40 -8.97 -14.25 -2.57
CA SER A 40 -8.07 -15.13 -3.32
C SER A 40 -7.97 -16.53 -2.69
N SER A 41 -7.87 -16.62 -1.36
CA SER A 41 -7.70 -17.89 -0.64
C SER A 41 -8.96 -18.76 -0.64
N GLU A 42 -10.14 -18.13 -0.58
CA GLU A 42 -11.45 -18.80 -0.58
C GLU A 42 -11.94 -19.15 -1.98
N MET A 43 -11.15 -18.81 -3.02
CA MET A 43 -11.52 -18.93 -4.43
C MET A 43 -12.85 -18.22 -4.72
N ILE A 44 -13.06 -17.06 -4.09
CA ILE A 44 -14.22 -16.21 -4.36
C ILE A 44 -14.09 -15.63 -5.76
N ASP A 45 -15.24 -15.51 -6.42
CA ASP A 45 -15.51 -14.95 -7.75
C ASP A 45 -14.47 -13.94 -8.26
N ASP A 46 -14.02 -14.13 -9.51
CA ASP A 46 -13.00 -13.30 -10.16
C ASP A 46 -13.44 -11.83 -10.27
N GLU A 47 -14.75 -11.56 -10.41
CA GLU A 47 -15.30 -10.20 -10.42
C GLU A 47 -15.03 -9.45 -9.11
N MET A 48 -15.14 -10.14 -7.97
CA MET A 48 -14.88 -9.54 -6.66
C MET A 48 -13.40 -9.24 -6.46
N ILE A 49 -12.52 -10.15 -6.90
CA ILE A 49 -11.06 -9.94 -6.85
C ILE A 49 -10.68 -8.71 -7.69
N MET A 50 -11.22 -8.59 -8.89
CA MET A 50 -10.96 -7.44 -9.77
C MET A 50 -11.48 -6.13 -9.18
N ALA A 51 -12.67 -6.12 -8.58
CA ALA A 51 -13.22 -4.94 -7.92
C ALA A 51 -12.34 -4.46 -6.75
N ILE A 52 -11.84 -5.37 -5.92
CA ILE A 52 -10.94 -5.02 -4.80
C ILE A 52 -9.61 -4.49 -5.33
N LEU A 53 -9.07 -5.07 -6.41
CA LEU A 53 -7.83 -4.59 -7.03
C LEU A 53 -7.98 -3.18 -7.62
N GLU A 54 -9.10 -2.89 -8.27
CA GLU A 54 -9.42 -1.57 -8.79
C GLU A 54 -9.50 -0.55 -7.65
N GLU A 55 -10.27 -0.85 -6.59
CA GLU A 55 -10.38 0.01 -5.40
C GLU A 55 -9.01 0.25 -4.74
N LEU A 56 -8.19 -0.80 -4.60
CA LEU A 56 -6.85 -0.68 -4.03
C LEU A 56 -5.94 0.21 -4.88
N LEU A 57 -5.99 0.08 -6.21
CA LEU A 57 -5.16 0.86 -7.12
C LEU A 57 -5.56 2.34 -7.11
N GLU A 58 -6.85 2.65 -7.12
CA GLU A 58 -7.36 4.01 -6.99
C GLU A 58 -6.95 4.63 -5.65
N TYR A 59 -7.22 3.92 -4.55
CA TYR A 59 -6.92 4.42 -3.21
C TYR A 59 -5.41 4.57 -2.98
N SER A 60 -4.59 3.68 -3.53
CA SER A 60 -3.13 3.81 -3.48
C SER A 60 -2.67 5.07 -4.19
N GLN A 61 -3.18 5.38 -5.39
CA GLN A 61 -2.79 6.59 -6.12
C GLN A 61 -3.11 7.86 -5.32
N GLU A 62 -4.29 7.92 -4.71
CA GLU A 62 -4.68 9.06 -3.88
C GLU A 62 -3.78 9.22 -2.65
N HIS A 63 -3.50 8.11 -1.96
CA HIS A 63 -2.63 8.11 -0.79
C HIS A 63 -1.19 8.51 -1.14
N LEU A 64 -0.58 7.90 -2.17
CA LEU A 64 0.79 8.21 -2.57
C LEU A 64 0.94 9.68 -2.99
N ARG A 65 -0.06 10.23 -3.70
CA ARG A 65 -0.08 11.66 -4.04
C ARG A 65 -0.15 12.54 -2.78
N TYR A 66 -1.03 12.20 -1.84
CA TYR A 66 -1.18 12.96 -0.60
C TYR A 66 0.10 12.92 0.25
N GLU A 67 0.73 11.76 0.35
CA GLU A 67 2.00 11.56 1.03
C GLU A 67 3.10 12.44 0.43
N GLU A 68 3.24 12.44 -0.89
CA GLU A 68 4.19 13.30 -1.61
C GLU A 68 3.95 14.79 -1.34
N GLU A 69 2.69 15.23 -1.31
CA GLU A 69 2.32 16.61 -0.94
C GLU A 69 2.73 16.94 0.52
N VAL A 70 2.61 15.98 1.46
CA VAL A 70 3.04 16.15 2.85
C VAL A 70 4.56 16.22 2.94
N MET A 71 5.25 15.36 2.21
CA MET A 71 6.72 15.32 2.15
C MET A 71 7.29 16.61 1.57
N GLU A 72 6.66 17.17 0.54
CA GLU A 72 7.00 18.48 -0.03
C GLU A 72 6.81 19.60 1.00
N LYS A 73 5.65 19.65 1.66
CA LYS A 73 5.36 20.65 2.71
C LYS A 73 6.37 20.59 3.85
N CYS A 74 6.84 19.40 4.24
CA CYS A 74 7.82 19.24 5.31
C CYS A 74 9.28 19.36 4.86
N ASN A 75 9.52 19.66 3.56
CA ASN A 75 10.85 19.73 2.95
C ASN A 75 11.67 18.44 3.19
N TYR A 76 11.04 17.28 3.02
CA TYR A 76 11.73 16.01 3.14
C TYR A 76 12.79 15.87 2.03
N ALA A 77 14.02 15.57 2.43
CA ALA A 77 15.18 15.65 1.54
C ALA A 77 15.21 14.57 0.44
N ASP A 78 14.62 13.40 0.68
CA ASP A 78 14.67 12.25 -0.23
C ASP A 78 13.35 12.05 -1.00
N LEU A 79 12.58 13.13 -1.20
CA LEU A 79 11.27 13.11 -1.86
C LEU A 79 11.33 12.48 -3.26
N GLU A 80 12.33 12.82 -4.06
CA GLU A 80 12.41 12.34 -5.45
C GLU A 80 12.61 10.83 -5.54
N ASN A 81 13.48 10.28 -4.68
CA ASN A 81 13.68 8.83 -4.59
C ASN A 81 12.41 8.12 -4.11
N HIS A 82 11.69 8.71 -3.16
CA HIS A 82 10.42 8.15 -2.67
C HIS A 82 9.34 8.13 -3.77
N LYS A 83 9.19 9.21 -4.53
CA LYS A 83 8.33 9.30 -5.72
C LYS A 83 8.65 8.21 -6.75
N GLN A 84 9.93 7.92 -6.95
CA GLN A 84 10.33 6.86 -7.87
C GLN A 84 9.85 5.48 -7.41
N GLN A 85 9.89 5.20 -6.11
CA GLN A 85 9.39 3.94 -5.55
C GLN A 85 7.87 3.83 -5.69
N HIS A 86 7.14 4.93 -5.48
CA HIS A 86 5.70 5.01 -5.72
C HIS A 86 5.34 4.73 -7.17
N TRP A 87 6.08 5.34 -8.10
CA TRP A 87 5.87 5.11 -9.52
C TRP A 87 6.12 3.65 -9.92
N GLN A 88 7.20 3.03 -9.41
CA GLN A 88 7.49 1.61 -9.63
C GLN A 88 6.40 0.68 -9.08
N TYR A 89 5.83 1.02 -7.92
CA TYR A 89 4.69 0.30 -7.37
C TYR A 89 3.48 0.38 -8.30
N LEU A 90 3.08 1.58 -8.73
CA LEU A 90 1.92 1.77 -9.60
C LEU A 90 2.10 1.04 -10.95
N GLU A 91 3.29 1.12 -11.54
CA GLU A 91 3.63 0.39 -12.77
C GLU A 91 3.49 -1.13 -12.55
N LYS A 92 4.02 -1.64 -11.44
CA LYS A 92 3.99 -3.08 -11.13
C LYS A 92 2.57 -3.58 -10.89
N VAL A 93 1.76 -2.87 -10.10
CA VAL A 93 0.37 -3.24 -9.83
C VAL A 93 -0.47 -3.17 -11.10
N SER A 94 -0.28 -2.15 -11.95
CA SER A 94 -0.97 -2.06 -13.24
C SER A 94 -0.64 -3.24 -14.15
N ALA A 95 0.65 -3.60 -14.28
CA ALA A 95 1.08 -4.74 -15.10
C ALA A 95 0.51 -6.08 -14.58
N LEU A 96 0.49 -6.26 -13.27
CA LEU A 96 -0.09 -7.46 -12.63
C LEU A 96 -1.62 -7.50 -12.79
N SER A 97 -2.30 -6.36 -12.72
CA SER A 97 -3.75 -6.26 -12.90
C SER A 97 -4.17 -6.64 -14.32
N VAL A 98 -3.44 -6.17 -15.34
CA VAL A 98 -3.64 -6.60 -16.73
C VAL A 98 -3.40 -8.10 -16.90
N SER A 99 -2.41 -8.66 -16.19
CA SER A 99 -2.13 -10.10 -16.24
C SER A 99 -3.22 -10.92 -15.56
N ALA A 100 -3.85 -10.40 -14.50
CA ALA A 100 -4.98 -11.04 -13.82
C ALA A 100 -6.26 -11.04 -14.69
N MET A 101 -6.42 -10.05 -15.58
CA MET A 101 -7.50 -10.01 -16.57
C MET A 101 -7.30 -11.06 -17.66
N GLY A 102 -7.67 -12.31 -17.37
CA GLY A 102 -7.70 -13.42 -18.32
C GLY A 102 -6.70 -14.55 -18.07
N ALA A 103 -5.96 -14.53 -16.95
CA ALA A 103 -5.06 -15.61 -16.56
C ALA A 103 -5.56 -16.41 -15.34
N GLU A 104 -5.00 -17.61 -15.17
CA GLU A 104 -5.32 -18.55 -14.10
C GLU A 104 -5.02 -17.98 -12.69
N LYS A 105 -5.65 -18.59 -11.68
CA LYS A 105 -5.60 -18.27 -10.23
C LYS A 105 -4.21 -17.95 -9.66
N GLU A 106 -3.13 -18.41 -10.28
CA GLU A 106 -1.77 -18.16 -9.82
C GLU A 106 -1.36 -16.68 -9.94
N ALA A 107 -1.84 -15.96 -10.97
CA ALA A 107 -1.59 -14.53 -11.12
C ALA A 107 -2.16 -13.71 -9.95
N THR A 108 -3.30 -14.14 -9.39
CA THR A 108 -3.93 -13.49 -8.24
C THR A 108 -3.10 -13.68 -6.96
N LYS A 109 -2.47 -14.83 -6.76
CA LYS A 109 -1.61 -15.05 -5.59
C LYS A 109 -0.33 -14.22 -5.65
N ASP A 110 0.25 -14.09 -6.84
CA ASP A 110 1.46 -13.28 -7.06
C ASP A 110 1.19 -11.81 -6.74
N ILE A 111 0.04 -11.26 -7.16
CA ILE A 111 -0.31 -9.88 -6.83
C ILE A 111 -0.57 -9.69 -5.34
N VAL A 112 -1.28 -10.60 -4.66
CA VAL A 112 -1.48 -10.51 -3.20
C VAL A 112 -0.16 -10.57 -2.45
N THR A 113 0.73 -11.47 -2.85
CA THR A 113 2.07 -11.62 -2.23
C THR A 113 2.89 -10.36 -2.43
N PHE A 114 2.87 -9.79 -3.63
CA PHE A 114 3.55 -8.53 -3.93
C PHE A 114 2.99 -7.39 -3.07
N LEU A 115 1.67 -7.21 -3.02
CA LEU A 115 1.01 -6.14 -2.28
C LEU A 115 1.29 -6.21 -0.78
N ASN A 116 1.15 -7.39 -0.17
CA ASN A 116 1.45 -7.59 1.26
C ASN A 116 2.90 -7.20 1.58
N LYS A 117 3.84 -7.70 0.77
CA LYS A 117 5.26 -7.44 0.97
C LYS A 117 5.60 -5.98 0.75
N TRP A 118 5.14 -5.39 -0.36
CA TRP A 118 5.48 -4.02 -0.73
C TRP A 118 4.97 -3.05 0.34
N TRP A 119 3.68 -3.07 0.69
CA TRP A 119 3.12 -2.16 1.67
C TRP A 119 3.70 -2.34 3.08
N GLY A 120 3.86 -3.58 3.53
CA GLY A 120 4.46 -3.85 4.83
C GLY A 120 5.90 -3.37 4.94
N GLN A 121 6.69 -3.51 3.86
CA GLN A 121 8.10 -3.10 3.84
C GLN A 121 8.27 -1.61 3.57
N HIS A 122 7.53 -1.04 2.62
CA HIS A 122 7.59 0.37 2.23
C HIS A 122 7.32 1.27 3.44
N ILE A 123 6.23 1.01 4.17
CA ILE A 123 5.91 1.81 5.37
C ILE A 123 7.06 1.76 6.39
N LEU A 124 7.56 0.56 6.71
CA LEU A 124 8.59 0.40 7.73
C LEU A 124 9.96 0.95 7.32
N ALA A 125 10.32 0.80 6.05
CA ALA A 125 11.64 1.11 5.55
C ALA A 125 11.75 2.53 4.98
N GLU A 126 10.67 3.10 4.46
CA GLU A 126 10.67 4.33 3.67
C GLU A 126 9.82 5.39 4.35
N ASP A 127 8.54 5.12 4.63
CA ASP A 127 7.62 6.13 5.15
C ASP A 127 8.03 6.60 6.55
N MET A 128 8.50 5.66 7.38
CA MET A 128 9.03 5.97 8.70
C MET A 128 10.22 6.95 8.67
N LYS A 129 10.93 7.08 7.55
CA LYS A 129 12.07 8.02 7.43
C LYS A 129 11.64 9.47 7.40
N TYR A 130 10.43 9.81 6.94
CA TYR A 130 9.96 11.20 6.90
C TYR A 130 9.26 11.64 8.19
N ARG A 131 8.93 10.71 9.10
CA ARG A 131 8.28 11.00 10.38
C ARG A 131 8.95 12.14 11.18
N PRO A 132 10.29 12.20 11.35
CA PRO A 132 10.93 13.32 12.04
C PRO A 132 10.71 14.68 11.37
N ALA A 133 10.51 14.72 10.04
CA ALA A 133 10.21 15.95 9.32
C ALA A 133 8.76 16.41 9.58
N ILE A 134 7.81 15.47 9.64
CA ILE A 134 6.42 15.73 10.04
C ILE A 134 6.35 16.27 11.47
N GLU A 135 7.04 15.64 12.42
CA GLU A 135 7.06 16.08 13.83
C GLU A 135 7.62 17.50 13.97
N LYS A 136 8.68 17.84 13.22
CA LYS A 136 9.23 19.21 13.19
C LYS A 136 8.27 20.24 12.62
N MET A 137 7.42 19.87 11.67
CA MET A 137 6.39 20.77 11.12
C MET A 137 5.31 21.07 12.17
N LYS A 138 4.84 20.04 12.90
CA LYS A 138 3.82 20.20 13.95
C LYS A 138 4.26 21.15 15.08
N GLY A 139 5.56 21.16 15.41
CA GLY A 139 6.12 22.05 16.45
C GLY A 139 6.34 23.50 16.01
N LYS A 140 6.02 23.86 14.77
CA LYS A 140 6.18 25.22 14.20
C LYS A 140 4.86 25.96 13.99
N ILE A 141 3.76 25.39 14.48
CA ILE A 141 2.40 25.97 14.43
C ILE A 141 2.00 26.40 15.84
#